data_AF-A0A3B8IM82-F1
#
_entry.id   AF-A0A3B8IM82-F1
#
_cell.length_a   1.000
_cell.length_b   1.000
_cell.length_c   1.000
_cell.angle_alpha   90.00
_cell.angle_beta   90.00
_cell.angle_gamma   90.00
#
_symmetry.space_group_name_H-M   'P 1'
#
loop_
_entity.id
_entity.type
_entity.pdbx_description
1 polymer ?
#
loop_
_entity_poly.entity_id
_entity_poly.type
_entity_poly.pdbx_seq_one_letter_code
_entity_poly.pdbx_strand_id
1 'polypeptide(L)'
;MPHASPNILIYPLSLSRELQTALAEQGYSAKLYPREELPAEAIDPKKYRGIWLGAQVPVVDALAIIRTARKYLSYLDYIDLSDWDREAPEYIHHQIFLGGATETARRKRLSSLTDQDFETLYTLQNQRQIHEFLRTFR
;
A
#
# COMPACT_ATOMS: atom_id res chain seq x y z
N MET A 1 -16.53 4.06 18.87
CA MET A 1 -15.66 2.88 18.67
C MET A 1 -14.31 3.41 18.24
N PRO A 2 -13.20 3.15 18.96
CA PRO A 2 -11.89 3.47 18.43
C PRO A 2 -11.69 2.61 17.18
N HIS A 3 -11.46 3.23 16.02
CA HIS A 3 -11.10 2.51 14.81
C HIS A 3 -9.76 1.81 15.06
N ALA A 4 -9.69 0.50 14.85
CA ALA A 4 -8.44 -0.23 14.95
C ALA A 4 -7.48 0.31 13.87
N SER A 5 -6.30 0.79 14.29
CA SER A 5 -5.28 1.27 13.37
C SER A 5 -4.88 0.15 12.39
N PRO A 6 -4.67 0.46 11.10
CA PRO A 6 -4.34 -0.55 10.12
C PRO A 6 -2.99 -1.21 10.45
N ASN A 7 -2.86 -2.49 10.10
CA ASN A 7 -1.57 -3.18 10.15
C ASN A 7 -0.72 -2.73 8.96
N ILE A 8 0.39 -2.04 9.18
CA ILE A 8 1.23 -1.52 8.09
C ILE A 8 2.53 -2.32 8.01
N LEU A 9 2.76 -2.93 6.85
CA LEU A 9 4.00 -3.63 6.52
C LEU A 9 4.74 -2.88 5.41
N ILE A 10 6.05 -2.76 5.56
CA ILE A 10 6.92 -2.07 4.59
C ILE A 10 8.01 -3.04 4.15
N TYR A 11 8.11 -3.29 2.85
CA TYR A 11 9.24 -4.00 2.28
C TYR A 11 10.54 -3.22 2.56
N PRO A 12 11.64 -3.84 3.04
CA PRO A 12 12.82 -3.12 3.49
C PRO A 12 13.69 -2.68 2.30
N LEU A 13 13.38 -1.48 1.80
CA LEU A 13 14.09 -0.74 0.76
C LEU A 13 14.89 0.40 1.43
N SER A 14 15.71 1.10 0.64
CA SER A 14 16.66 2.10 1.14
C SER A 14 16.04 3.21 2.01
N LEU A 15 14.78 3.58 1.77
CA LEU A 15 14.06 4.64 2.50
C LEU A 15 12.95 4.10 3.43
N SER A 16 12.89 2.78 3.64
CA SER A 16 11.81 2.17 4.41
C SER A 16 11.87 2.49 5.91
N ARG A 17 13.08 2.79 6.45
CA ARG A 17 13.23 3.20 7.85
C ARG A 17 12.77 4.63 8.06
N GLU A 18 13.12 5.53 7.15
CA GLU A 18 12.69 6.91 7.14
C GLU A 18 11.17 7.01 6.97
N LEU A 19 10.61 6.19 6.07
CA LEU A 19 9.16 6.03 5.94
C LEU A 19 8.51 5.49 7.22
N GLN A 20 9.10 4.47 7.85
CA GLN A 20 8.61 3.93 9.12
C GLN A 20 8.57 5.01 10.21
N THR A 21 9.63 5.81 10.34
CA THR A 21 9.70 6.94 11.28
C THR A 21 8.62 7.99 10.97
N ALA A 22 8.48 8.38 9.70
CA ALA A 22 7.48 9.37 9.29
C ALA A 22 6.04 8.92 9.54
N LEU A 23 5.76 7.62 9.40
CA LEU A 23 4.47 7.03 9.75
C LEU A 23 4.27 7.01 11.28
N ALA A 24 5.31 6.71 12.06
CA ALA A 24 5.26 6.76 13.52
C ALA A 24 4.98 8.17 14.06
N GLU A 25 5.57 9.19 13.46
CA GLU A 25 5.31 10.61 13.77
C GLU A 25 3.85 11.02 13.49
N GLN A 26 3.16 10.32 12.60
CA GLN A 26 1.73 10.50 12.30
C GLN A 26 0.82 9.64 13.19
N GLY A 27 1.39 8.88 14.14
CA GLY A 27 0.65 8.01 15.04
C GLY A 27 0.40 6.58 14.52
N TYR A 28 1.03 6.19 13.40
CA TYR A 28 0.90 4.85 12.83
C TYR A 28 2.00 3.89 13.31
N SER A 29 1.64 2.64 13.57
CA SER A 29 2.62 1.59 13.84
C SER A 29 2.90 0.78 12.57
N ALA A 30 4.04 1.04 11.93
CA ALA A 30 4.50 0.28 10.77
C ALA A 30 5.65 -0.66 11.13
N LYS A 31 5.69 -1.83 10.49
CA LYS A 31 6.75 -2.83 10.65
C LYS A 31 7.48 -3.04 9.33
N LEU A 32 8.79 -3.23 9.40
CA LEU A 32 9.54 -3.72 8.25
C LEU A 32 9.25 -5.21 8.06
N TYR A 33 9.08 -5.63 6.81
CA TYR A 33 8.95 -7.04 6.47
C TYR A 33 10.26 -7.78 6.81
N PRO A 34 10.20 -9.00 7.37
CA PRO A 34 11.39 -9.73 7.79
C PRO A 34 12.38 -9.92 6.64
N ARG A 35 13.65 -9.53 6.86
CA ARG A 35 14.70 -9.58 5.83
C ARG A 35 15.08 -11.01 5.42
N GLU A 36 14.89 -11.96 6.33
CA GLU A 36 15.17 -13.40 6.13
C GLU A 36 14.25 -14.03 5.08
N GLU A 37 13.09 -13.42 4.84
CA GLU A 37 12.13 -13.88 3.83
C GLU A 37 12.40 -13.26 2.43
N LEU A 38 13.49 -12.50 2.28
CA LEU A 38 13.73 -11.71 1.08
C LEU A 38 14.78 -12.34 0.16
N PRO A 39 14.55 -12.29 -1.17
CA PRO A 39 15.58 -12.65 -2.14
C PRO A 39 16.81 -11.75 -1.99
N ALA A 40 18.01 -12.26 -2.31
CA ALA A 40 19.26 -11.48 -2.29
C ALA A 40 19.20 -10.20 -3.17
N GLU A 41 18.28 -10.19 -4.14
CA GLU A 41 18.03 -9.11 -5.10
C GLU A 41 17.08 -8.02 -4.58
N ALA A 42 16.65 -8.09 -3.31
CA ALA A 42 15.63 -7.25 -2.66
C ALA A 42 15.95 -5.75 -2.56
N ILE A 43 16.99 -5.27 -3.22
CA ILE A 43 17.45 -3.89 -3.17
C ILE A 43 16.96 -3.09 -4.39
N ASP A 44 16.47 -3.74 -5.46
CA ASP A 44 15.99 -3.03 -6.65
C ASP A 44 14.56 -2.47 -6.45
N PRO A 45 14.39 -1.15 -6.32
CA PRO A 45 13.08 -0.53 -6.12
C PRO A 45 12.10 -0.80 -7.27
N LYS A 46 12.61 -1.07 -8.49
CA LYS A 46 11.76 -1.35 -9.66
C LYS A 46 11.00 -2.66 -9.53
N LYS A 47 11.47 -3.59 -8.70
CA LYS A 47 10.84 -4.89 -8.46
C LYS A 47 9.71 -4.82 -7.43
N TYR A 48 9.60 -3.73 -6.66
CA TYR A 48 8.72 -3.61 -5.50
C TYR A 48 7.93 -2.29 -5.53
N ARG A 49 7.08 -2.13 -6.56
CA ARG A 49 6.31 -0.90 -6.83
C ARG A 49 4.85 -0.95 -6.35
N GLY A 50 4.42 -2.07 -5.77
CA GLY A 50 3.04 -2.30 -5.37
C GLY A 50 2.68 -1.76 -3.99
N ILE A 51 1.42 -1.36 -3.84
CA ILE A 51 0.73 -1.12 -2.58
C ILE A 51 -0.41 -2.13 -2.53
N TRP A 52 -0.42 -3.02 -1.54
CA TRP A 52 -1.56 -3.92 -1.31
C TRP A 52 -2.40 -3.35 -0.18
N LEU A 53 -3.61 -2.93 -0.51
CA LEU A 53 -4.51 -2.19 0.37
C LEU A 53 -5.67 -3.09 0.78
N GLY A 54 -5.83 -3.29 2.09
CA GLY A 54 -6.98 -3.95 2.67
C GLY A 54 -8.27 -3.16 2.45
N ALA A 55 -9.34 -3.86 2.09
CA ALA A 55 -10.64 -3.26 1.76
C ALA A 55 -11.41 -2.70 2.97
N GLN A 56 -10.94 -2.94 4.20
CA GLN A 56 -11.51 -2.41 5.44
C GLN A 56 -10.57 -1.42 6.14
N VAL A 57 -9.46 -1.04 5.51
CA VAL A 57 -8.64 0.08 5.99
C VAL A 57 -9.46 1.37 5.88
N PRO A 58 -9.60 2.15 6.97
CA PRO A 58 -10.31 3.43 6.92
C PRO A 58 -9.73 4.37 5.87
N VAL A 59 -10.59 5.04 5.10
CA VAL A 59 -10.21 5.96 4.01
C VAL A 59 -9.15 6.98 4.42
N VAL A 60 -9.38 7.65 5.56
CA VAL A 60 -8.49 8.70 6.05
C VAL A 60 -7.08 8.14 6.28
N ASP A 61 -6.99 6.94 6.87
CA ASP A 61 -5.72 6.27 7.11
C ASP A 61 -5.07 5.79 5.82
N ALA A 62 -5.83 5.15 4.93
CA ALA A 62 -5.33 4.67 3.65
C ALA A 62 -4.70 5.82 2.84
N LEU A 63 -5.39 6.94 2.71
CA LEU A 63 -4.89 8.10 1.96
C LEU A 63 -3.69 8.76 2.63
N ALA A 64 -3.70 8.90 3.95
CA ALA A 64 -2.58 9.46 4.70
C ALA A 64 -1.31 8.59 4.56
N ILE A 65 -1.44 7.27 4.71
CA ILE A 65 -0.35 6.31 4.62
C ILE A 65 0.18 6.25 3.18
N ILE A 66 -0.69 6.17 2.16
CA ILE A 66 -0.27 6.14 0.75
C ILE A 66 0.46 7.44 0.38
N ARG A 67 -0.07 8.60 0.79
CA ARG A 67 0.56 9.89 0.54
C ARG A 67 1.94 9.99 1.17
N THR A 68 2.08 9.54 2.41
CA THR A 68 3.37 9.49 3.10
C THR A 68 4.32 8.51 2.41
N ALA A 69 3.85 7.30 2.07
CA ALA A 69 4.63 6.30 1.36
C ALA A 69 5.22 6.84 0.07
N ARG A 70 4.43 7.55 -0.76
CA ARG A 70 4.91 8.11 -2.04
C ARG A 70 5.90 9.25 -1.88
N LYS A 71 5.91 9.97 -0.76
CA LYS A 71 6.96 10.98 -0.49
C LYS A 71 8.35 10.35 -0.35
N TYR A 72 8.42 9.13 0.20
CA TYR A 72 9.69 8.41 0.40
C TYR A 72 9.97 7.41 -0.72
N LEU A 73 8.94 6.77 -1.25
CA LEU A 73 9.01 5.72 -2.25
C LEU A 73 8.15 6.15 -3.47
N SER A 74 8.61 7.17 -4.20
CA SER A 74 7.85 7.81 -5.29
C SER A 74 7.49 6.87 -6.45
N TYR A 75 8.23 5.77 -6.59
CA TYR A 75 8.02 4.70 -7.57
C TYR A 75 6.88 3.74 -7.21
N LEU A 76 6.24 3.88 -6.05
CA LEU A 76 5.03 3.14 -5.73
C LEU A 76 3.89 3.65 -6.61
N ASP A 77 3.46 2.80 -7.54
CA ASP A 77 2.51 3.19 -8.59
C ASP A 77 1.54 2.08 -9.01
N TYR A 78 1.54 0.92 -8.36
CA TYR A 78 0.45 -0.04 -8.46
C TYR A 78 -0.30 -0.11 -7.14
N ILE A 79 -1.64 -0.12 -7.19
CA ILE A 79 -2.46 -0.36 -6.01
C ILE A 79 -3.37 -1.56 -6.27
N ASP A 80 -3.30 -2.53 -5.37
CA ASP A 80 -4.18 -3.69 -5.36
C ASP A 80 -5.06 -3.64 -4.11
N LEU A 81 -6.37 -3.51 -4.30
CA LEU A 81 -7.37 -3.65 -3.25
C LEU A 81 -7.64 -5.13 -2.91
N SER A 82 -7.50 -5.55 -1.66
CA SER A 82 -7.87 -6.91 -1.25
C SER A 82 -9.31 -7.20 -1.65
N ASP A 83 -9.57 -8.33 -2.30
CA ASP A 83 -10.92 -8.72 -2.70
C ASP A 83 -11.47 -9.79 -1.75
N TRP A 84 -12.77 -9.72 -1.45
CA TRP A 84 -13.46 -10.71 -0.60
C TRP A 84 -13.70 -12.03 -1.33
N ASP A 85 -13.70 -12.00 -2.66
CA ASP A 85 -13.97 -13.18 -3.50
C ASP A 85 -12.79 -14.17 -3.53
N ARG A 86 -11.70 -13.87 -2.84
CA ARG A 86 -10.58 -14.80 -2.62
C ARG A 86 -10.54 -15.17 -1.15
N GLU A 87 -10.26 -16.43 -0.85
CA GLU A 87 -10.07 -17.00 0.50
C GLU A 87 -8.85 -16.40 1.22
N ALA A 88 -8.75 -15.08 1.30
CA ALA A 88 -7.74 -14.38 2.05
C ALA A 88 -8.13 -14.39 3.54
N PRO A 89 -7.16 -14.59 4.45
CA PRO A 89 -7.41 -14.40 5.87
C PRO A 89 -7.91 -12.98 6.18
N GLU A 90 -8.83 -12.86 7.13
CA GLU A 90 -9.49 -11.59 7.50
C GLU A 90 -8.50 -10.44 7.77
N TYR A 91 -7.34 -10.75 8.39
CA TYR A 91 -6.32 -9.75 8.71
C TYR A 91 -5.80 -8.99 7.48
N ILE A 92 -5.87 -9.57 6.27
CA ILE A 92 -5.44 -8.93 5.03
C ILE A 92 -6.33 -7.73 4.70
N HIS A 93 -7.62 -7.78 5.03
CA HIS A 93 -8.55 -6.68 4.76
C HIS A 93 -8.29 -5.45 5.62
N HIS A 94 -7.51 -5.57 6.69
CA HIS A 94 -7.10 -4.48 7.57
C HIS A 94 -5.62 -4.09 7.42
N GLN A 95 -4.93 -4.62 6.41
CA GLN A 95 -3.51 -4.41 6.20
C GLN A 95 -3.22 -3.42 5.08
N ILE A 96 -2.13 -2.65 5.20
CA ILE A 96 -1.48 -1.99 4.07
C ILE A 96 -0.07 -2.56 3.94
N PHE A 97 0.25 -3.11 2.76
CA PHE A 97 1.60 -3.57 2.43
C PHE A 97 2.24 -2.63 1.41
N LEU A 98 3.37 -2.00 1.77
CA LEU A 98 4.11 -1.06 0.94
C LEU A 98 5.34 -1.75 0.35
N GLY A 99 5.47 -1.76 -0.98
CA GLY A 99 6.56 -2.44 -1.68
C GLY A 99 6.21 -3.86 -2.12
N GLY A 100 4.97 -4.10 -2.53
CA GLY A 100 4.54 -5.34 -3.16
C GLY A 100 5.25 -5.59 -4.49
N ALA A 101 5.47 -6.85 -4.85
CA ALA A 101 6.19 -7.21 -6.06
C ALA A 101 5.49 -6.68 -7.33
N THR A 102 6.22 -5.95 -8.17
CA THR A 102 5.77 -5.44 -9.48
C THR A 102 5.32 -6.57 -10.39
N GLU A 103 5.97 -7.73 -10.31
CA GLU A 103 5.60 -8.93 -11.06
C GLU A 103 4.22 -9.46 -10.66
N THR A 104 3.87 -9.40 -9.37
CA THR A 104 2.52 -9.76 -8.90
C THR A 104 1.47 -8.79 -9.45
N ALA A 105 1.76 -7.48 -9.47
CA ALA A 105 0.89 -6.48 -10.05
C ALA A 105 0.63 -6.74 -11.55
N ARG A 106 1.67 -7.08 -12.32
CA ARG A 106 1.56 -7.45 -13.73
C ARG A 106 0.74 -8.72 -13.95
N ARG A 107 0.95 -9.77 -13.15
CA ARG A 107 0.14 -11.01 -13.22
C ARG A 107 -1.33 -10.75 -12.93
N LYS A 108 -1.62 -9.80 -12.03
CA LYS A 108 -2.96 -9.28 -11.74
C LYS A 108 -3.49 -8.29 -12.79
N ARG A 109 -2.71 -7.99 -13.83
CA ARG A 109 -3.03 -7.04 -14.91
C ARG A 109 -3.33 -5.62 -14.41
N LEU A 110 -2.74 -5.24 -13.28
CA LEU A 110 -2.90 -3.90 -12.75
C LEU A 110 -2.25 -2.88 -13.69
N SER A 111 -2.94 -1.77 -13.90
CA SER A 111 -2.38 -0.59 -14.55
C SER A 111 -1.64 0.26 -13.53
N SER A 112 -0.54 0.86 -13.96
CA SER A 112 0.21 1.82 -13.13
C SER A 112 -0.60 3.11 -13.02
N LEU A 113 -0.72 3.63 -11.80
CA LEU A 113 -1.26 4.96 -11.53
C LEU A 113 -0.21 6.02 -11.86
N THR A 114 -0.66 7.11 -12.48
CA THR A 114 0.13 8.32 -12.71
C THR A 114 0.04 9.27 -11.51
N ASP A 115 0.87 10.31 -11.49
CA ASP A 115 0.76 11.34 -10.44
C ASP A 115 -0.62 11.99 -10.40
N GLN A 116 -1.24 12.22 -11.57
CA GLN A 116 -2.59 12.78 -11.66
C GLN A 116 -3.66 11.83 -11.09
N ASP A 117 -3.46 10.52 -11.23
CA ASP A 117 -4.35 9.52 -10.63
C ASP A 117 -4.25 9.55 -9.10
N PHE A 118 -3.05 9.74 -8.56
CA PHE A 118 -2.86 9.91 -7.12
C PHE A 118 -3.45 11.21 -6.59
N GLU A 119 -3.29 12.33 -7.31
CA GLU A 119 -3.97 13.57 -6.95
C GLU A 119 -5.49 13.39 -6.92
N THR A 120 -6.04 12.64 -7.89
CA THR A 120 -7.46 12.29 -7.90
C THR A 120 -7.84 11.42 -6.70
N LEU A 121 -7.08 10.34 -6.44
CA LEU A 121 -7.27 9.42 -5.32
C LEU A 121 -7.32 10.17 -3.97
N TYR A 122 -6.44 11.16 -3.79
CA TYR A 122 -6.34 11.99 -2.59
C TYR A 122 -7.53 12.91 -2.32
N THR A 123 -8.41 13.12 -3.31
CA THR A 123 -9.64 13.92 -3.15
C THR A 123 -10.85 13.07 -2.75
N LEU A 124 -10.77 11.74 -2.85
CA LEU A 124 -11.88 10.84 -2.56
C LEU A 124 -12.18 10.80 -1.05
N GLN A 125 -13.46 10.76 -0.69
CA GLN A 125 -13.91 11.00 0.69
C GLN A 125 -14.44 9.74 1.38
N ASN A 126 -14.82 8.72 0.62
CA ASN A 126 -15.44 7.51 1.19
C ASN A 126 -14.95 6.21 0.55
N GLN A 127 -15.17 5.11 1.27
CA GLN A 127 -14.63 3.79 0.94
C GLN A 127 -15.08 3.34 -0.46
N ARG A 128 -16.35 3.56 -0.77
CA ARG A 128 -16.93 3.20 -2.06
C ARG A 128 -16.22 3.91 -3.20
N GLN A 129 -16.02 5.23 -3.10
CA GLN A 129 -15.31 6.01 -4.12
C GLN A 129 -13.89 5.48 -4.35
N ILE A 130 -13.13 5.21 -3.28
CA ILE A 130 -11.77 4.65 -3.41
C ILE A 130 -11.82 3.27 -4.07
N HIS A 131 -12.72 2.40 -3.64
CA HIS A 131 -12.82 1.05 -4.20
C HIS A 131 -13.20 1.08 -5.69
N GLU A 132 -14.16 1.90 -6.06
CA GLU A 132 -14.59 2.09 -7.45
C GLU A 132 -13.45 2.64 -8.30
N PHE A 133 -12.76 3.67 -7.81
CA PHE A 133 -11.59 4.25 -8.48
C PHE A 133 -10.48 3.23 -8.68
N LEU A 134 -10.08 2.49 -7.63
CA LEU A 134 -8.99 1.52 -7.74
C LEU A 134 -9.34 0.33 -8.66
N ARG A 135 -10.63 0.01 -8.81
CA ARG A 135 -11.08 -1.03 -9.74
C ARG A 135 -10.97 -0.63 -11.21
N THR A 136 -10.84 0.66 -11.55
CA THR A 136 -10.61 1.07 -12.96
C THR A 136 -9.20 0.76 -13.44
N PHE A 137 -8.30 0.37 -12.55
CA PHE A 137 -6.92 -0.01 -12.85
C PHE A 137 -6.72 -1.54 -12.90
N ARG A 138 -7.79 -2.31 -13.08
CA ARG A 138 -7.80 -3.79 -13.10
C ARG A 138 -8.34 -4.37 -14.39
#